data_AF-A0A959ETV3-F1
#
_entry.id   AF-A0A959ETV3-F1
#
_cell.length_a   1.000
_cell.length_b   1.000
_cell.length_c   1.000
_cell.angle_alpha   90.00
_cell.angle_beta   90.00
_cell.angle_gamma   90.00
#
_symmetry.space_group_name_H-M   'P 1'
#
loop_
_entity.id
_entity.type
_entity.pdbx_description
1 polymer ?
#
loop_
_entity_poly.entity_id
_entity_poly.type
_entity_poly.pdbx_seq_one_letter_code
_entity_poly.pdbx_strand_id
1 'polypeptide(L)'
;RTGADIDRAIEILEKTGADSVISVVDVEGHHPARMKYLEDGRLIDPDFCEAYENQPRQELRPMYLRNGMIYLTRREVMRSGSFKGSDCRALIVETHRSVNIDTPLDFELAEFLYKRILTD
;
A
#
# COMPACT_ATOMS: atom_id res chain seq x y z
N ARG A 1 -10.57 0.26 -8.17
CA ARG A 1 -9.79 -0.26 -9.33
C ARG A 1 -10.55 -0.04 -10.62
N THR A 2 -9.86 0.24 -11.71
CA THR A 2 -10.38 0.34 -13.09
C THR A 2 -9.64 -0.63 -14.00
N GLY A 3 -10.10 -0.82 -15.24
CA GLY A 3 -9.36 -1.60 -16.24
C GLY A 3 -7.94 -1.05 -16.47
N ALA A 4 -7.82 0.29 -16.53
CA ALA A 4 -6.53 0.96 -16.68
C ALA A 4 -5.53 0.66 -15.54
N ASP A 5 -6.00 0.34 -14.32
CA ASP A 5 -5.08 -0.08 -13.25
C ASP A 5 -4.47 -1.45 -13.53
N ILE A 6 -5.25 -2.36 -14.12
CA ILE A 6 -4.81 -3.70 -14.51
C ILE A 6 -3.81 -3.60 -15.66
N ASP A 7 -4.12 -2.79 -16.67
CA ASP A 7 -3.25 -2.55 -17.82
C ASP A 7 -1.90 -1.98 -17.38
N ARG A 8 -1.90 -1.01 -16.46
CA ARG A 8 -0.66 -0.45 -15.87
C ARG A 8 0.14 -1.50 -15.10
N ALA A 9 -0.50 -2.40 -14.36
CA ALA A 9 0.21 -3.47 -13.65
C ALA A 9 0.88 -4.44 -14.64
N ILE A 10 0.20 -4.80 -15.73
CA ILE A 10 0.74 -5.64 -16.80
C ILE A 10 1.93 -4.93 -17.46
N GLU A 11 1.77 -3.66 -17.82
CA GLU A 11 2.82 -2.86 -18.44
C GLU A 11 4.09 -2.79 -17.57
N ILE A 12 3.94 -2.58 -16.26
CA ILE A 12 5.08 -2.60 -15.32
C ILE A 12 5.79 -3.96 -15.37
N LEU A 13 5.04 -5.06 -15.31
CA LEU A 13 5.60 -6.41 -15.31
C LEU A 13 6.34 -6.73 -16.62
N GLU A 14 5.77 -6.34 -17.76
CA GLU A 14 6.36 -6.54 -19.08
C GLU A 14 7.62 -5.69 -19.29
N LYS A 15 7.56 -4.38 -18.98
CA LYS A 15 8.70 -3.47 -19.16
C LYS A 15 9.89 -3.80 -18.29
N THR A 16 9.65 -4.26 -17.07
CA THR A 16 10.72 -4.55 -16.10
C THR A 16 11.22 -5.98 -16.17
N GLY A 17 10.46 -6.89 -16.77
CA GLY A 17 10.74 -8.33 -16.73
C GLY A 17 10.51 -8.95 -15.35
N ALA A 18 9.89 -8.22 -14.41
CA ALA A 18 9.62 -8.66 -13.06
C ALA A 18 8.78 -9.95 -12.99
N ASP A 19 8.81 -10.59 -11.82
CA ASP A 19 8.03 -11.80 -11.56
C ASP A 19 6.69 -11.52 -10.87
N SER A 20 6.52 -10.32 -10.32
CA SER A 20 5.30 -9.88 -9.64
C SER A 20 5.16 -8.36 -9.56
N VAL A 21 3.92 -7.90 -9.40
CA VAL A 21 3.54 -6.50 -9.15
C VAL A 21 2.49 -6.48 -8.04
N ILE A 22 2.71 -5.64 -7.03
CA ILE A 22 1.77 -5.44 -5.91
C ILE A 22 1.36 -3.97 -5.89
N SER A 23 0.07 -3.71 -5.77
CA SER A 23 -0.41 -2.35 -5.58
C SER A 23 -0.17 -1.86 -4.15
N VAL A 24 0.30 -0.63 -4.05
CA VAL A 24 0.66 -0.01 -2.78
C VAL A 24 0.17 1.43 -2.72
N VAL A 25 0.03 1.95 -1.50
CA VAL A 25 -0.34 3.33 -1.20
C VAL A 25 0.69 3.94 -0.25
N ASP A 26 0.92 5.25 -0.36
CA ASP A 26 1.78 5.97 0.60
C ASP A 26 1.16 5.88 2.00
N VAL A 27 1.99 5.63 3.02
CA VAL A 27 1.51 5.53 4.43
C VAL A 27 1.16 6.88 5.04
N GLU A 28 1.50 7.97 4.36
CA GLU A 28 1.25 9.34 4.76
C GLU A 28 1.66 9.67 6.20
N GLY A 29 0.71 10.14 7.01
CA GLY A 29 0.94 10.43 8.44
C GLY A 29 1.14 9.18 9.29
N HIS A 30 0.72 8.01 8.79
CA HIS A 30 0.83 6.71 9.47
C HIS A 30 2.17 6.02 9.18
N HIS A 31 3.24 6.80 9.07
CA HIS A 31 4.57 6.28 8.80
C HIS A 31 5.02 5.29 9.90
N PRO A 32 5.51 4.06 9.56
CA PRO A 32 5.91 3.07 10.55
C PRO A 32 6.93 3.58 11.58
N ALA A 33 7.85 4.46 11.19
CA ALA A 33 8.78 5.12 12.12
C ALA A 33 8.12 5.87 13.31
N ARG A 34 6.82 6.19 13.23
CA ARG A 34 6.04 6.84 14.30
C ARG A 34 5.17 5.88 15.09
N MET A 35 5.14 4.60 14.71
CA MET A 35 4.39 3.58 15.43
C MET A 35 5.18 3.15 16.68
N LYS A 36 4.45 2.85 17.75
CA LYS A 36 5.01 2.39 19.03
C LYS A 36 4.36 1.05 19.39
N TYR A 37 5.11 0.16 20.04
CA TYR A 37 4.49 -0.95 20.77
C TYR A 37 3.84 -0.41 22.05
N LEU A 38 2.78 -1.07 22.50
CA LEU A 38 2.11 -0.75 23.75
C LEU A 38 2.23 -1.95 24.68
N GLU A 39 2.99 -1.80 25.76
CA GLU A 39 3.23 -2.84 26.75
C GLU A 39 2.94 -2.29 28.15
N ASP A 40 1.93 -2.83 28.83
CA ASP A 40 1.48 -2.38 30.17
C ASP A 40 1.26 -0.85 30.27
N GLY A 41 0.72 -0.24 29.21
CA GLY A 41 0.49 1.21 29.14
C GLY A 41 1.73 2.05 28.82
N ARG A 42 2.91 1.43 28.64
CA ARG A 42 4.14 2.09 28.19
C ARG A 42 4.24 2.03 26.67
N LEU A 43 4.70 3.13 26.09
CA LEU A 43 5.07 3.19 24.68
C LEU A 43 6.53 2.75 24.54
N ILE A 44 6.76 1.73 23.70
CA ILE A 44 8.09 1.21 23.41
C ILE A 44 8.40 1.47 21.93
N ASP A 45 9.55 2.06 21.67
CA ASP A 45 10.01 2.33 20.32
C ASP A 45 10.41 1.04 19.60
N PRO A 46 9.91 0.78 18.39
CA PRO A 46 10.41 -0.31 17.56
C PRO A 46 11.79 0.02 17.00
N ASP A 47 12.54 -1.00 16.56
CA ASP A 47 13.88 -0.83 15.97
C ASP A 47 13.93 0.10 14.73
N PHE A 48 12.79 0.29 14.07
CA PHE A 48 12.63 1.14 12.88
C PHE A 48 12.02 2.51 13.18
N CYS A 49 12.01 2.94 14.45
CA CYS A 49 11.49 4.25 14.83
C CYS A 49 12.30 5.40 14.23
N GLU A 50 11.70 6.59 14.25
CA GLU A 50 12.39 7.83 13.91
C GLU A 50 13.64 8.06 14.80
N ALA A 51 14.63 8.77 14.25
CA ALA A 51 15.90 8.99 14.95
C ALA A 51 15.76 9.87 16.21
N TYR A 52 14.70 10.68 16.24
CA TYR A 52 14.30 11.52 17.35
C TYR A 52 12.79 11.78 17.25
N GLU A 53 12.15 12.03 18.39
CA GLU A 53 10.69 12.21 18.45
C GLU A 53 10.24 13.42 17.61
N ASN A 54 9.18 13.23 16.82
CA ASN A 54 8.65 14.19 15.84
C ASN A 54 9.61 14.53 14.69
N GLN A 55 10.37 13.55 14.20
CA GLN A 55 11.19 13.74 13.00
C GLN A 55 10.30 14.21 11.84
N PRO A 56 10.72 15.26 11.08
CA PRO A 56 9.95 15.73 9.95
C PRO A 56 9.77 14.64 8.91
N ARG A 57 8.52 14.46 8.42
CA ARG A 57 8.17 13.36 7.50
C ARG A 57 9.02 13.37 6.24
N GLN A 58 9.40 14.54 5.74
CA GLN A 58 10.24 14.68 4.55
C GLN A 58 11.67 14.17 4.72
N GLU A 59 12.14 13.98 5.97
CA GLU A 59 13.43 13.36 6.27
C GLU A 59 13.34 11.84 6.40
N LEU A 60 12.12 11.32 6.60
CA LEU A 60 11.89 9.88 6.69
C LEU A 60 11.95 9.26 5.29
N ARG A 61 12.52 8.06 5.20
CA ARG A 61 12.53 7.28 3.97
C ARG A 61 11.08 6.94 3.59
N PRO A 62 10.62 7.23 2.36
CA PRO A 62 9.25 6.90 1.95
C PRO A 62 8.91 5.41 2.16
N MET A 63 7.74 5.16 2.75
CA MET A 63 7.21 3.82 2.97
C MET A 63 5.82 3.70 2.36
N TYR A 64 5.51 2.48 1.89
CA TYR A 64 4.25 2.18 1.22
C TYR A 64 3.61 0.95 1.84
N LEU A 65 2.29 0.96 1.95
CA LEU A 65 1.49 -0.16 2.44
C LEU A 65 0.84 -0.88 1.26
N ARG A 66 0.88 -2.21 1.26
CA ARG A 66 0.09 -3.01 0.31
C ARG A 66 -1.40 -2.70 0.51
N ASN A 67 -2.11 -2.35 -0.55
CA ASN A 67 -3.50 -1.91 -0.42
C ASN A 67 -4.54 -2.93 -0.90
N GLY A 68 -4.13 -4.15 -1.27
CA GLY A 68 -5.08 -5.18 -1.65
C GLY A 68 -5.70 -5.03 -3.04
N MET A 69 -5.45 -3.91 -3.75
CA MET A 69 -6.14 -3.61 -5.01
C MET A 69 -5.76 -4.58 -6.15
N ILE A 70 -4.46 -4.87 -6.32
CA ILE A 70 -3.89 -5.73 -7.37
C ILE A 70 -2.70 -6.52 -6.81
N TYR A 71 -2.73 -7.83 -7.04
CA TYR A 71 -1.57 -8.72 -6.99
C TYR A 71 -1.45 -9.41 -8.34
N LEU A 72 -0.53 -8.96 -9.19
CA LEU A 72 -0.21 -9.60 -10.46
C LEU A 72 1.05 -10.42 -10.25
N THR A 73 1.00 -11.73 -10.49
CA THR A 73 2.13 -12.61 -10.19
C THR A 73 2.28 -13.68 -11.27
N ARG A 74 3.52 -14.03 -11.60
CA ARG A 74 3.78 -15.13 -12.54
C ARG A 74 3.35 -16.45 -11.91
N ARG A 75 2.91 -17.38 -12.77
CA ARG A 75 2.49 -18.73 -12.37
C ARG A 75 3.50 -19.41 -11.45
N GLU A 76 4.79 -19.37 -11.77
CA GLU A 76 5.80 -20.09 -10.99
C GLU A 76 5.97 -19.52 -9.56
N VAL A 77 5.78 -18.21 -9.37
CA VAL A 77 5.73 -17.58 -8.05
C VAL A 77 4.51 -18.08 -7.27
N MET A 78 3.34 -18.14 -7.92
CA MET A 78 2.14 -18.68 -7.29
C MET A 78 2.29 -20.16 -6.90
N ARG A 79 2.95 -20.97 -7.75
CA ARG A 79 3.20 -22.39 -7.48
C ARG A 79 4.19 -22.63 -6.34
N SER A 80 5.04 -21.66 -6.01
CA SER A 80 5.88 -21.72 -4.81
C SER A 80 5.13 -21.32 -3.53
N GLY A 81 3.84 -20.98 -3.62
CA GLY A 81 3.00 -20.63 -2.48
C GLY A 81 3.05 -19.15 -2.09
N SER A 82 3.53 -18.27 -2.98
CA SER A 82 3.62 -16.83 -2.73
C SER A 82 2.91 -16.02 -3.82
N PHE A 83 2.49 -14.80 -3.49
CA PHE A 83 2.10 -13.78 -4.48
C PHE A 83 3.24 -12.81 -4.79
N LYS A 84 4.21 -12.71 -3.89
CA LYS A 84 5.38 -11.85 -3.99
C LYS A 84 6.57 -12.69 -4.41
N GLY A 85 7.08 -12.46 -5.62
CA GLY A 85 8.28 -13.10 -6.09
C GLY A 85 9.54 -12.35 -5.68
N SER A 86 10.66 -12.75 -6.27
CA SER A 86 11.99 -12.22 -6.00
C SER A 86 12.19 -10.81 -6.55
N ASP A 87 11.69 -10.53 -7.77
CA ASP A 87 11.61 -9.19 -8.35
C ASP A 87 10.15 -8.73 -8.38
N CYS A 88 9.72 -8.14 -7.27
CA CYS A 88 8.38 -7.58 -7.11
C CYS A 88 8.40 -6.06 -7.27
N ARG A 89 7.65 -5.55 -8.25
CA ARG A 89 7.48 -4.11 -8.48
C ARG A 89 6.21 -3.57 -7.83
N ALA A 90 6.16 -2.26 -7.66
CA ALA A 90 5.03 -1.57 -7.05
C ALA A 90 4.17 -0.88 -8.12
N LEU A 91 2.86 -1.06 -8.03
CA LEU A 91 1.90 -0.15 -8.64
C LEU A 91 1.43 0.84 -7.57
N ILE A 92 1.88 2.09 -7.62
CA ILE A 92 1.48 3.11 -6.66
C ILE A 92 0.09 3.65 -7.04
N VAL A 93 -0.81 3.71 -6.06
CA VAL A 93 -2.19 4.17 -6.23
C VAL A 93 -2.44 5.38 -5.33
N GLU A 94 -3.26 6.32 -5.78
CA GLU A 94 -3.67 7.46 -4.96
C GLU A 94 -4.48 7.03 -3.73
N THR A 95 -4.27 7.70 -2.59
CA THR A 95 -4.88 7.37 -1.29
C THR A 95 -6.40 7.29 -1.35
N HIS A 96 -7.06 8.24 -2.02
CA HIS A 96 -8.52 8.29 -2.15
C HIS A 96 -9.11 7.12 -2.97
N ARG A 97 -8.29 6.35 -3.69
CA ARG A 97 -8.71 5.15 -4.44
C ARG A 97 -8.35 3.85 -3.73
N SER A 98 -7.76 3.96 -2.55
CA SER A 98 -7.14 2.86 -1.79
C SER A 98 -7.95 2.46 -0.54
N VAL A 99 -9.28 2.62 -0.59
CA VAL A 99 -10.18 2.24 0.52
C VAL A 99 -10.40 0.73 0.54
N ASN A 100 -10.04 0.09 1.65
CA ASN A 100 -10.41 -1.29 1.95
C ASN A 100 -11.71 -1.29 2.76
N ILE A 101 -12.68 -2.12 2.36
CA ILE A 101 -13.97 -2.21 3.03
C ILE A 101 -13.91 -3.37 4.03
N ASP A 102 -13.57 -3.05 5.27
CA ASP A 102 -13.54 -4.01 6.39
C ASP A 102 -14.70 -3.76 7.37
N THR A 103 -15.24 -2.53 7.37
CA THR A 103 -16.31 -2.06 8.26
C THR A 103 -17.41 -1.32 7.50
N PRO A 104 -18.60 -1.12 8.11
CA PRO A 104 -19.65 -0.30 7.53
C PRO A 104 -19.22 1.15 7.23
N LEU A 105 -18.37 1.74 8.08
CA LEU A 105 -17.84 3.09 7.89
C LEU A 105 -16.96 3.18 6.64
N ASP A 106 -16.16 2.13 6.35
CA ASP A 106 -15.34 2.09 5.14
C ASP A 106 -16.21 2.08 3.88
N PHE A 107 -17.36 1.40 3.94
CA PHE A 107 -18.32 1.39 2.83
C PHE A 107 -18.94 2.77 2.61
N GLU A 108 -19.36 3.46 3.68
CA GLU A 108 -19.87 4.83 3.61
C GLU A 108 -18.83 5.79 3.01
N LEU A 109 -17.57 5.69 3.44
CA LEU A 109 -16.47 6.47 2.90
C LEU A 109 -16.24 6.16 1.41
N ALA A 110 -16.23 4.89 1.02
CA ALA A 110 -16.08 4.48 -0.38
C ALA A 110 -17.22 5.05 -1.24
N GLU A 111 -18.46 5.02 -0.74
CA GLU A 111 -19.61 5.58 -1.44
C GLU A 111 -19.50 7.10 -1.61
N PHE A 112 -19.10 7.81 -0.56
CA PHE A 112 -18.86 9.25 -0.60
C PHE A 112 -17.79 9.62 -1.64
N LEU A 113 -16.66 8.92 -1.62
CA LEU A 113 -15.57 9.16 -2.57
C LEU A 113 -15.99 8.83 -4.01
N TYR A 114 -16.71 7.73 -4.21
CA TYR A 114 -17.23 7.36 -5.53
C TYR A 114 -18.15 8.43 -6.11
N LYS A 115 -19.08 8.96 -5.30
CA LYS A 115 -19.99 10.04 -5.71
C LYS A 115 -19.22 11.31 -6.12
N ARG A 116 -18.18 11.68 -5.38
CA ARG A 116 -17.34 12.84 -5.71
C ARG A 116 -16.58 12.68 -7.02
N ILE A 117 -16.02 11.50 -7.26
CA ILE A 117 -15.25 11.20 -8.48
C ILE A 117 -16.15 11.20 -9.73
N LEU A 118 -17.44 10.90 -9.62
CA LEU A 118 -18.39 10.97 -10.75
C LEU A 118 -18.91 12.38 -11.04
N THR A 119 -18.83 13.30 -10.09
CA THR A 119 -19.28 14.69 -10.24
C THR A 119 -18.22 15.65 -10.76
N ASP A 120 -16.96 15.20 -10.84
CA ASP A 120 -15.84 15.89 -11.48
C ASP A 120 -15.60 15.32 -12.89
#